data_AF-A0A353GKD8-F1
#
_entry.id   AF-A0A353GKD8-F1
#
_cell.length_a   1.000
_cell.length_b   1.000
_cell.length_c   1.000
_cell.angle_alpha   90.00
_cell.angle_beta   90.00
_cell.angle_gamma   90.00
#
_symmetry.space_group_name_H-M   'P 1'
#
loop_
_entity.id
_entity.type
_entity.pdbx_description
1 polymer ?
#
loop_
_entity_poly.entity_id
_entity_poly.type
_entity_poly.pdbx_seq_one_letter_code
_entity_poly.pdbx_strand_id
1 'polypeptide(L)' 'MTFSLADRLQKLPPYIFLEIDRLKKEAIANGTKILDFGVGDPDVATPAPIIEEMQAA' A
#
# COMPACT_ATOMS: atom_id res chain seq x y z
N MET A 1 -28.68 -1.97 14.91
CA MET A 1 -28.22 -3.37 14.76
C MET A 1 -26.73 -3.39 14.97
N THR A 2 -26.23 -4.22 15.89
CA THR A 2 -24.80 -4.42 16.12
C THR A 2 -24.33 -5.60 15.28
N PHE A 3 -23.37 -5.37 14.38
CA PHE A 3 -22.75 -6.42 13.59
C PHE A 3 -21.54 -6.97 14.35
N SER A 4 -21.44 -8.29 14.47
CA SER A 4 -20.25 -8.97 14.98
C SER A 4 -19.34 -9.38 13.83
N LEU A 5 -18.04 -9.13 13.96
CA LEU A 5 -17.04 -9.59 13.00
C LEU A 5 -16.89 -11.11 13.05
N ALA A 6 -16.67 -11.73 11.89
CA ALA A 6 -16.33 -13.15 11.82
C ALA A 6 -15.04 -13.46 12.58
N ASP A 7 -14.96 -14.62 13.23
CA ASP A 7 -13.82 -15.03 14.08
C ASP A 7 -12.47 -14.94 13.36
N ARG A 8 -12.42 -15.19 12.05
CA ARG A 8 -11.19 -15.09 11.26
C ARG A 8 -10.63 -13.66 11.22
N LEU A 9 -11.50 -12.64 11.19
CA LEU A 9 -11.09 -11.25 11.16
C LEU A 9 -10.54 -10.82 12.51
N GLN A 10 -11.09 -11.36 13.60
CA GLN A 10 -10.61 -11.11 14.96
C GLN A 10 -9.22 -11.71 15.22
N LYS A 11 -8.80 -12.69 14.41
CA LYS A 11 -7.49 -13.35 14.51
C LYS A 11 -6.42 -12.74 13.60
N LEU A 12 -6.77 -11.75 12.78
CA LEU A 12 -5.78 -11.11 11.89
C LEU A 12 -4.73 -10.38 12.72
N PRO A 13 -3.43 -10.60 12.46
CA PRO A 13 -2.38 -9.86 13.15
C PRO A 13 -2.40 -8.39 12.73
N PRO A 14 -1.82 -7.48 13.54
CA PRO A 14 -1.63 -6.09 13.14
C PRO A 14 -0.84 -5.97 11.83
N TYR A 15 -1.25 -5.03 10.97
CA TYR A 15 -0.56 -4.74 9.71
C TYR A 15 0.68 -3.88 9.99
N ILE A 16 1.82 -4.54 10.19
CA ILE A 16 3.09 -3.90 10.61
C ILE A 16 3.57 -2.78 9.67
N PHE A 17 3.26 -2.87 8.37
CA PHE A 17 3.66 -1.87 7.39
C PHE A 17 2.95 -0.53 7.58
N LEU A 18 1.76 -0.53 8.21
CA LEU A 18 1.05 0.72 8.53
C LEU A 18 1.90 1.68 9.36
N GLU A 19 2.59 1.14 10.37
CA GLU A 19 3.40 1.95 11.27
C GLU A 19 4.69 2.42 10.60
N ILE A 20 5.29 1.57 9.77
CA ILE A 20 6.46 1.93 8.95
C ILE A 20 6.09 3.07 7.99
N ASP A 21 4.94 3.00 7.34
CA ASP A 21 4.45 4.04 6.44
C ASP A 21 4.16 5.35 7.19
N ARG A 22 3.63 5.29 8.41
CA ARG A 22 3.41 6.47 9.26
C ARG A 22 4.75 7.18 9.56
N LEU A 23 5.72 6.42 10.07
CA LEU A 23 7.05 6.95 10.41
C LEU A 23 7.77 7.51 9.16
N LYS A 24 7.67 6.81 8.03
CA LYS A 24 8.22 7.24 6.74
C LYS A 24 7.63 8.58 6.31
N LYS A 25 6.30 8.73 6.38
CA LYS A 25 5.60 9.98 6.04
C LYS A 25 6.02 11.14 6.94
N GLU A 26 6.15 10.90 8.25
CA GLU A 26 6.62 11.92 9.21
C GLU A 26 8.05 12.37 8.91
N ALA A 27 8.95 11.44 8.63
CA ALA A 27 10.33 11.75 8.27
C ALA A 27 10.41 12.55 6.94
N ILE A 28 9.61 12.20 5.93
CA ILE A 28 9.50 12.96 4.68
C ILE A 28 8.97 14.37 4.93
N ALA A 29 7.92 14.52 5.75
CA ALA A 29 7.35 15.82 6.11
C ALA A 29 8.36 16.73 6.84
N ASN A 30 9.27 16.13 7.60
CA ASN A 30 10.39 16.82 8.28
C ASN A 30 11.59 17.11 7.35
N GLY A 31 11.47 16.85 6.05
CA GLY A 31 12.53 17.12 5.06
C GLY A 31 13.62 16.05 4.98
N THR A 32 13.41 14.88 5.59
CA THR A 32 14.36 13.77 5.50
C THR A 32 14.29 13.14 4.10
N LYS A 33 15.43 13.04 3.43
CA LYS A 33 15.54 12.30 2.17
C LYS A 33 15.53 10.80 2.47
N ILE A 34 14.53 10.09 1.96
CA ILE A 34 14.39 8.64 2.10
C ILE A 34 14.62 7.98 0.75
N LEU A 35 15.44 6.93 0.72
CA LEU A 35 15.52 5.99 -0.39
C LEU A 35 14.77 4.73 0.05
N ASP A 36 13.61 4.51 -0.56
CA ASP A 36 12.68 3.45 -0.15
C ASP A 36 12.94 2.18 -0.95
N PHE A 37 13.40 1.13 -0.27
CA PHE A 37 13.55 -0.23 -0.78
C PHE A 37 12.57 -1.21 -0.12
N GLY A 38 11.53 -0.69 0.55
CA GLY A 38 10.60 -1.47 1.37
C GLY A 38 9.46 -2.12 0.59
N VAL A 39 9.08 -1.55 -0.56
CA VAL A 39 7.99 -2.05 -1.40
C VAL A 39 8.52 -2.34 -2.81
N GLY A 40 8.15 -3.50 -3.35
CA GLY A 40 8.56 -3.95 -4.69
C GLY A 40 7.69 -3.42 -5.82
N ASP A 41 7.04 -2.27 -5.64
CA ASP A 41 6.20 -1.67 -6.67
C ASP A 41 7.09 -1.19 -7.82
N PRO A 42 6.75 -1.51 -9.09
CA PRO A 42 7.49 -1.01 -10.23
C PRO A 42 7.46 0.53 -10.28
N ASP A 43 8.60 1.12 -10.62
CA ASP A 43 8.74 2.56 -10.91
C ASP A 43 8.35 2.89 -12.37
N VAL A 44 8.20 1.87 -13.20
CA VAL A 44 7.81 1.98 -14.61
C VAL A 44 6.30 1.80 -14.81
N ALA A 45 5.76 2.49 -15.81
CA ALA A 45 4.36 2.38 -16.17
C ALA A 45 3.99 0.99 -16.70
N THR A 46 2.72 0.62 -16.57
CA THR A 46 2.17 -0.56 -17.24
C THR A 46 2.33 -0.42 -18.76
N PRO A 47 2.73 -1.48 -19.50
CA PRO A 47 2.89 -1.44 -20.95
C PRO A 47 1.63 -0.94 -21.68
N ALA A 48 1.83 -0.07 -22.69
CA ALA A 48 0.75 0.57 -23.45
C ALA A 48 -0.27 -0.41 -24.03
N PRO A 49 0.11 -1.56 -24.65
CA PRO A 49 -0.88 -2.49 -25.20
C PRO A 49 -1.87 -3.03 -24.16
N ILE A 50 -1.44 -3.18 -22.90
CA ILE A 50 -2.32 -3.68 -21.82
C ILE A 50 -3.36 -2.62 -21.45
N ILE A 51 -2.94 -1.36 -21.39
CA ILE A 51 -3.80 -0.21 -21.08
C ILE A 51 -4.83 -0.02 -22.21
N GLU A 52 -4.38 -0.12 -23.46
CA GLU A 52 -5.23 0.03 -24.65
C GLU A 52 -6.35 -1.01 -24.67
N GLU A 53 -6.02 -2.29 -24.43
CA GLU A 53 -7.03 -3.36 -24.35
C GLU A 53 -8.02 -3.16 -23.19
N MET A 54 -7.53 -2.72 -22.02
CA MET A 54 -8.40 -2.42 -20.87
C MET A 54 -9.42 -1.31 -21.18
N GLN A 55 -9.05 -0.31 -21.99
CA GLN A 55 -9.92 0.81 -22.36
C GLN A 55 -10.92 0.46 -23.47
N ALA A 56 -10.64 -0.56 -24.27
CA ALA A 56 -11.49 -0.98 -25.37
C ALA A 56 -12.70 -1.83 -24.94
N ALA A 57 -12.62 -2.46 -23.76
CA ALA A 57 -13.68 -3.29 -23.16
C ALA A 57 -14.70 -2.47 -22.34
#